data_AF-A0A7T1MPV1-F1
#
_entry.id   AF-A0A7T1MPV1-F1
#
_cell.length_a   1.000
_cell.length_b   1.000
_cell.length_c   1.000
_cell.angle_alpha   90.00
_cell.angle_beta   90.00
_cell.angle_gamma   90.00
#
_symmetry.space_group_name_H-M   'P 1'
#
loop_
_entity.id
_entity.type
_entity.pdbx_description
1 polymer ?
#
loop_
_entity_poly.entity_id
_entity_poly.type
_entity_poly.pdbx_seq_one_letter_code
_entity_poly.pdbx_strand_id
1 'polypeptide(L)'
;MSTTPPVHRSRPRQATARVTTPCRARGLRPRSPHAAADALVVEHLPFAAKVAANYARRTGHPREDLEQLAAIGLIKASRRYDMHRPGRSPNHFIAYARPYVNGEITHYLRDKGFALTVPGRWRELHARGQKLLREGQSLELMLQRLGITPERWREIVQACSVRVVAMAVREADPELE
;
A
#
# COMPACT_ATOMS: atom_id res chain seq x y z
N MET A 1 -46.61 -14.56 69.82
CA MET A 1 -45.53 -13.63 69.45
C MET A 1 -44.23 -14.24 69.97
N SER A 2 -43.49 -14.91 69.10
CA SER A 2 -42.36 -15.77 69.49
C SER A 2 -41.13 -15.30 68.72
N THR A 3 -40.26 -14.56 69.38
CA THR A 3 -39.04 -14.00 68.79
C THR A 3 -37.93 -15.05 68.82
N THR A 4 -37.46 -15.49 67.65
CA THR A 4 -36.29 -16.36 67.50
C THR A 4 -35.01 -15.50 67.55
N PRO A 5 -33.97 -15.85 68.33
CA PRO A 5 -32.73 -15.08 68.37
C PRO A 5 -31.84 -15.42 67.15
N PRO A 6 -30.97 -14.51 66.69
CA PRO A 6 -30.12 -14.75 65.54
C PRO A 6 -28.93 -15.67 65.90
N VAL A 7 -28.73 -16.69 65.07
CA VAL A 7 -27.60 -17.62 65.14
C VAL A 7 -26.34 -16.92 64.64
N HIS A 8 -25.35 -16.79 65.51
CA HIS A 8 -24.01 -16.29 65.18
C HIS A 8 -23.04 -17.47 65.08
N ARG A 9 -22.37 -17.65 63.93
CA ARG A 9 -21.08 -18.37 63.68
C ARG A 9 -20.98 -18.74 62.19
N SER A 10 -19.86 -18.66 61.47
CA SER A 10 -18.49 -18.15 61.69
C SER A 10 -17.95 -17.80 60.30
N ARG A 11 -17.22 -16.68 60.13
CA ARG A 11 -16.49 -16.42 58.87
C ARG A 11 -15.33 -17.41 58.74
N PRO A 12 -15.12 -18.08 57.59
CA PRO A 12 -13.90 -18.84 57.39
C PRO A 12 -12.69 -17.90 57.33
N ARG A 13 -11.59 -18.32 57.95
CA ARG A 13 -10.28 -17.64 57.94
C ARG A 13 -9.87 -17.35 56.50
N GLN A 14 -9.58 -16.08 56.22
CA GLN A 14 -8.96 -15.66 54.96
C GLN A 14 -7.61 -16.38 54.83
N ALA A 15 -7.53 -17.31 53.88
CA ALA A 15 -6.25 -17.81 53.40
C ALA A 15 -5.53 -16.63 52.73
N THR A 16 -4.41 -16.23 53.30
CA THR A 16 -3.50 -15.25 52.69
C THR A 16 -2.91 -15.88 51.43
N ALA A 17 -3.58 -15.66 50.30
CA ALA A 17 -3.00 -15.94 49.00
C ALA A 17 -1.70 -15.16 48.90
N ARG A 18 -0.57 -15.88 48.87
CA ARG A 18 0.73 -15.31 48.51
C ARG A 18 0.53 -14.58 47.19
N VAL A 19 0.69 -13.26 47.22
CA VAL A 19 0.81 -12.44 46.01
C VAL A 19 2.11 -12.88 45.34
N THR A 20 2.03 -13.90 44.49
CA THR A 20 3.04 -14.15 43.47
C THR A 20 2.96 -12.97 42.52
N THR A 21 3.76 -11.97 42.82
CA THR A 21 4.07 -10.89 41.89
C THR A 21 4.66 -11.55 40.65
N PRO A 22 4.01 -11.49 39.47
CA PRO A 22 4.64 -12.03 38.28
C PRO A 22 5.89 -11.17 38.03
N CYS A 23 7.03 -11.85 37.90
CA CYS A 23 8.28 -11.25 37.45
C CYS A 23 7.97 -10.38 36.23
N ARG A 24 8.09 -9.05 36.38
CA ARG A 24 7.97 -8.10 35.28
C ARG A 24 8.90 -8.57 34.17
N ALA A 25 8.32 -8.96 33.03
CA ALA A 25 9.07 -9.23 31.83
C ALA A 25 9.99 -8.03 31.58
N ARG A 26 11.30 -8.29 31.68
CA ARG A 26 12.35 -7.30 31.48
C ARG A 26 12.12 -6.69 30.10
N GLY A 27 11.72 -5.42 30.06
CA GLY A 27 11.42 -4.72 28.81
C GLY A 27 12.59 -4.91 27.85
N LEU A 28 12.35 -5.66 26.76
CA LEU A 28 13.27 -5.76 25.65
C LEU A 28 13.46 -4.32 25.17
N ARG A 29 14.64 -3.74 25.45
CA ARG A 29 14.99 -2.46 24.82
C ARG A 29 14.85 -2.67 23.32
N PRO A 30 14.10 -1.81 22.60
CA PRO A 30 13.97 -1.98 21.16
C PRO A 30 15.37 -1.97 20.55
N ARG A 31 15.73 -3.06 19.86
CA ARG A 31 17.07 -3.27 19.26
C ARG A 31 17.45 -2.18 18.26
N SER A 32 16.46 -1.46 17.73
CA SER A 32 16.62 -0.27 16.91
C SER A 32 15.48 0.71 17.22
N PRO A 33 15.66 2.03 17.03
CA PRO A 33 14.57 3.02 17.13
C PRO A 33 13.36 2.70 16.24
N HIS A 34 13.54 1.82 15.25
CA HIS A 34 12.54 1.44 14.26
C HIS A 34 11.98 0.03 14.44
N ALA A 35 12.36 -0.71 15.48
CA ALA A 35 11.95 -2.11 15.65
C ALA A 35 10.41 -2.30 15.62
N ALA A 36 9.64 -1.38 16.20
CA ALA A 36 8.18 -1.40 16.13
C ALA A 36 7.64 -1.12 14.72
N ALA A 37 8.30 -0.23 13.97
CA ALA A 37 7.94 0.09 12.59
C ALA A 37 8.28 -1.07 11.64
N ASP A 38 9.41 -1.75 11.87
CA ASP A 38 9.83 -2.90 11.08
C ASP A 38 8.87 -4.09 11.29
N ALA A 39 8.42 -4.32 12.52
CA ALA A 39 7.39 -5.33 12.83
C ALA A 39 6.08 -5.08 12.06
N LEU A 40 5.61 -3.82 12.03
CA LEU A 40 4.43 -3.44 11.25
C LEU A 40 4.62 -3.65 9.74
N VAL A 41 5.83 -3.42 9.22
CA VAL A 41 6.12 -3.66 7.80
C VAL A 41 5.96 -5.14 7.50
N VAL A 42 6.62 -6.02 8.26
CA VAL A 42 6.57 -7.48 8.05
C VAL A 42 5.15 -8.01 8.11
N GLU A 43 4.36 -7.58 9.09
CA GLU A 43 2.95 -7.98 9.24
C GLU A 43 2.10 -7.61 8.01
N HIS A 44 2.38 -6.47 7.39
CA HIS A 44 1.55 -5.91 6.32
C HIS A 44 2.16 -6.02 4.91
N LEU A 45 3.26 -6.77 4.74
CA LEU A 45 3.82 -7.09 3.41
C LEU A 45 2.79 -7.74 2.45
N PRO A 46 1.93 -8.69 2.87
CA PRO A 46 0.93 -9.28 1.97
C PRO A 46 -0.07 -8.24 1.44
N PHE A 47 -0.36 -7.20 2.22
CA PHE A 47 -1.21 -6.09 1.77
C PHE A 47 -0.53 -5.29 0.65
N ALA A 48 0.75 -4.95 0.82
CA ALA A 48 1.53 -4.25 -0.20
C ALA A 48 1.61 -5.08 -1.50
N ALA A 49 1.89 -6.39 -1.39
CA ALA A 49 1.93 -7.29 -2.54
C ALA A 49 0.59 -7.38 -3.28
N LYS A 50 -0.54 -7.44 -2.56
CA LYS A 50 -1.87 -7.43 -3.17
C LYS A 50 -2.16 -6.13 -3.94
N VAL A 51 -1.72 -4.99 -3.41
CA VAL A 51 -1.85 -3.69 -4.10
C VAL A 51 -0.98 -3.68 -5.36
N ALA A 52 0.28 -4.07 -5.25
CA ALA A 52 1.20 -4.16 -6.38
C ALA A 52 0.67 -5.07 -7.50
N ALA A 53 0.17 -6.27 -7.16
CA ALA A 53 -0.43 -7.19 -8.12
C ALA A 53 -1.62 -6.59 -8.89
N ASN A 54 -2.45 -5.75 -8.23
CA ASN A 54 -3.54 -5.05 -8.90
C ASN A 54 -3.03 -3.99 -9.88
N TYR A 55 -1.95 -3.28 -9.55
CA TYR A 55 -1.32 -2.33 -10.46
C TYR A 55 -0.61 -3.03 -11.62
N ALA A 56 0.09 -4.13 -11.38
CA ALA A 56 0.74 -4.94 -12.41
C ALA A 56 -0.29 -5.40 -13.46
N ARG A 57 -1.43 -5.96 -13.03
CA ARG A 57 -2.51 -6.36 -13.94
C ARG A 57 -3.08 -5.22 -14.78
N ARG A 58 -3.14 -4.01 -14.24
CA ARG A 58 -3.71 -2.84 -14.93
C ARG A 58 -2.72 -2.14 -15.87
N THR A 59 -1.43 -2.17 -15.53
CA THR A 59 -0.41 -1.36 -16.21
C THR A 59 0.54 -2.18 -17.07
N GLY A 60 0.69 -3.48 -16.79
CA GLY A 60 1.60 -4.37 -17.49
C GLY A 60 3.07 -4.25 -17.07
N HIS A 61 3.37 -3.50 -16.01
CA HIS A 61 4.70 -3.44 -15.42
C HIS A 61 5.03 -4.72 -14.64
N PRO A 62 6.34 -5.08 -14.54
CA PRO A 62 6.78 -6.23 -13.75
C PRO A 62 6.28 -6.13 -12.32
N ARG A 63 5.80 -7.27 -11.81
CA ARG A 63 5.17 -7.33 -10.50
C ARG A 63 6.20 -7.07 -9.40
N GLU A 64 7.41 -7.59 -9.57
CA GLU A 64 8.52 -7.47 -8.63
C GLU A 64 8.88 -6.01 -8.35
N ASP A 65 9.00 -5.19 -9.40
CA ASP A 65 9.31 -3.75 -9.26
C ASP A 65 8.19 -3.02 -8.49
N LEU A 66 6.93 -3.32 -8.81
CA LEU A 66 5.79 -2.71 -8.13
C LEU A 66 5.68 -3.17 -6.67
N GLU A 67 6.06 -4.41 -6.35
CA GLU A 67 6.12 -4.92 -4.98
C GLU A 67 7.20 -4.19 -4.17
N GLN A 68 8.36 -3.92 -4.77
CA GLN A 68 9.41 -3.14 -4.12
C GLN A 68 8.96 -1.71 -3.81
N LEU A 69 8.31 -1.04 -4.77
CA LEU A 69 7.76 0.30 -4.58
C LEU A 69 6.68 0.31 -3.50
N ALA A 70 5.82 -0.71 -3.49
CA ALA A 70 4.80 -0.89 -2.46
C ALA A 70 5.44 -1.06 -1.07
N ALA A 71 6.51 -1.84 -0.96
CA ALA A 71 7.26 -2.04 0.28
C ALA A 71 7.92 -0.73 0.77
N ILE A 72 8.51 0.06 -0.12
CA ILE A 72 9.06 1.40 0.22
C ILE A 72 7.96 2.30 0.80
N GLY A 73 6.78 2.31 0.18
CA GLY A 73 5.63 3.08 0.68
C GLY A 73 5.17 2.61 2.05
N LEU A 74 5.17 1.29 2.27
CA LEU A 74 4.82 0.70 3.56
C LEU A 74 5.81 1.09 4.66
N ILE A 75 7.12 1.07 4.37
CA ILE A 75 8.18 1.50 5.30
C ILE A 75 8.03 3.00 5.65
N LYS A 76 7.75 3.84 4.64
CA LYS A 76 7.50 5.27 4.88
C LYS A 76 6.27 5.50 5.76
N ALA A 77 5.22 4.70 5.58
CA ALA A 77 4.02 4.77 6.39
C ALA A 77 4.26 4.29 7.83
N SER A 78 4.95 3.16 8.02
CA SER A 78 5.22 2.59 9.35
C SER A 78 6.06 3.52 10.22
N ARG A 79 7.07 4.15 9.65
CA ARG A 79 7.93 5.13 10.35
C ARG A 79 7.19 6.39 10.80
N ARG A 80 6.08 6.75 10.15
CA ARG A 80 5.27 7.94 10.46
C ARG A 80 4.00 7.61 11.26
N TYR A 81 3.72 6.33 11.48
CA TYR A 81 2.52 5.91 12.17
C TYR A 81 2.72 5.97 13.67
N ASP A 82 2.07 6.94 14.30
CA ASP A 82 2.01 7.05 15.75
C ASP A 82 0.77 6.32 16.30
N MET A 83 1.02 5.28 17.11
CA MET A 83 0.01 4.47 17.79
C MET A 83 -0.57 5.14 19.05
N HIS A 84 0.09 6.15 19.59
CA HIS A 84 -0.35 6.87 20.78
C HIS A 84 -1.37 7.96 20.48
N ARG A 85 -1.58 8.29 19.19
CA ARG A 85 -2.57 9.28 18.79
C ARG A 85 -3.99 8.72 19.00
N PRO A 86 -4.91 9.47 19.64
CA PRO A 86 -6.27 9.00 19.92
C PRO A 86 -6.99 8.59 18.63
N GLY A 87 -7.68 7.45 18.68
CA GLY A 87 -8.42 6.87 17.54
C GLY A 87 -7.57 6.02 16.59
N ARG A 88 -6.28 5.80 16.88
CA ARG A 88 -5.43 4.87 16.11
C ARG A 88 -5.25 3.55 16.86
N SER A 89 -5.34 2.46 16.12
CA SER A 89 -5.11 1.09 16.59
C SER A 89 -4.44 0.32 15.45
N PRO A 90 -3.64 -0.73 15.72
CA PRO A 90 -2.98 -1.53 14.69
C PRO A 90 -3.91 -1.94 13.54
N ASN A 91 -5.18 -2.24 13.85
CA ASN A 91 -6.20 -2.61 12.85
C ASN A 91 -6.50 -1.51 11.82
N HIS A 92 -6.21 -0.24 12.12
CA HIS A 92 -6.41 0.91 11.23
C HIS A 92 -5.15 1.27 10.42
N PHE A 93 -4.04 0.54 10.60
CA PHE A 93 -2.79 0.85 9.90
C PHE A 93 -2.94 0.75 8.38
N ILE A 94 -3.68 -0.25 7.87
CA ILE A 94 -3.91 -0.45 6.44
C ILE A 94 -4.55 0.78 5.78
N ALA A 95 -5.57 1.36 6.43
CA ALA A 95 -6.25 2.55 5.93
C ALA A 95 -5.30 3.75 5.85
N TYR A 96 -4.39 3.87 6.82
CA TYR A 96 -3.36 4.91 6.83
C TYR A 96 -2.24 4.67 5.81
N ALA A 97 -1.80 3.43 5.62
CA ALA A 97 -0.69 3.07 4.75
C ALA A 97 -1.06 3.06 3.26
N ARG A 98 -2.33 2.80 2.93
CA ARG A 98 -2.81 2.74 1.53
C ARG A 98 -2.42 3.96 0.66
N PRO A 99 -2.62 5.23 1.07
CA PRO A 99 -2.19 6.37 0.27
C PRO A 99 -0.67 6.42 0.05
N TYR A 100 0.14 5.96 1.00
CA TYR A 100 1.60 5.91 0.84
C TYR A 100 2.02 4.86 -0.18
N VAL A 101 1.49 3.63 -0.05
CA VAL A 101 1.75 2.52 -0.97
C VAL A 101 1.33 2.89 -2.40
N ASN A 102 0.10 3.40 -2.56
CA ASN A 102 -0.39 3.85 -3.86
C ASN A 102 0.44 5.02 -4.41
N GLY A 103 0.83 5.95 -3.53
CA GLY A 103 1.64 7.12 -3.87
C GLY A 103 2.97 6.73 -4.52
N GLU A 104 3.74 5.85 -3.88
CA GLU A 104 5.04 5.40 -4.42
C GLU A 104 4.88 4.71 -5.78
N ILE A 105 3.88 3.82 -5.92
CA ILE A 105 3.60 3.15 -7.20
C ILE A 105 3.23 4.18 -8.27
N THR A 106 2.30 5.08 -7.97
CA THR A 106 1.82 6.08 -8.95
C THR A 106 2.87 7.11 -9.34
N HIS A 107 3.74 7.52 -8.41
CA HIS A 107 4.90 8.36 -8.72
C HIS A 107 5.84 7.65 -9.69
N TYR A 108 6.20 6.39 -9.40
CA TYR A 108 7.02 5.61 -10.33
C TYR A 108 6.41 5.49 -11.71
N LEU A 109 5.12 5.13 -11.79
CA LEU A 109 4.42 5.00 -13.07
C LEU A 109 4.35 6.32 -13.85
N ARG A 110 4.22 7.45 -13.16
CA ARG A 110 4.18 8.78 -13.77
C ARG A 110 5.53 9.17 -14.37
N ASP A 111 6.62 8.86 -13.66
CA ASP A 111 7.95 9.39 -13.96
C ASP A 111 8.79 8.41 -14.79
N LYS A 112 8.65 7.11 -14.55
CA LYS A 112 9.46 6.03 -15.14
C LYS A 112 8.63 4.94 -15.84
N GLY A 113 7.30 5.07 -15.91
CA GLY A 113 6.45 4.07 -16.53
C GLY A 113 6.52 4.01 -18.07
N PHE A 114 7.04 5.07 -18.71
CA PHE A 114 7.08 5.20 -20.16
C PHE A 114 8.51 5.05 -20.68
N ALA A 115 8.68 4.34 -21.81
CA ALA A 115 10.02 4.12 -22.38
C ALA A 115 10.59 5.37 -23.03
N LEU A 116 9.72 6.32 -23.39
CA LEU A 116 10.06 7.60 -23.97
C LEU A 116 9.53 8.72 -23.08
N THR A 117 10.33 9.79 -22.91
CA THR A 117 9.87 11.01 -22.24
C THR A 117 8.85 11.72 -23.12
N VAL A 118 7.57 11.49 -22.86
CA VAL A 118 6.48 12.16 -23.57
C VAL A 118 6.23 13.55 -22.97
N PRO A 119 6.18 14.63 -23.78
CA PRO A 119 5.83 15.96 -23.30
C PRO A 119 4.52 15.97 -22.49
N GLY A 120 4.48 16.71 -21.38
CA GLY A 120 3.31 16.75 -20.48
C GLY A 120 2.00 17.11 -21.20
N ARG A 121 2.08 18.03 -22.18
CA ARG A 121 0.94 18.44 -23.02
C ARG A 121 0.33 17.25 -23.79
N TRP A 122 1.16 16.35 -24.31
CA TRP A 122 0.67 15.18 -25.06
C TRP A 122 -0.04 14.19 -24.14
N ARG A 123 0.49 13.97 -22.92
CA ARG A 123 -0.16 13.13 -21.90
C ARG A 123 -1.51 13.69 -21.48
N GLU A 124 -1.61 15.00 -21.30
CA GLU A 124 -2.87 15.65 -20.96
C GLU A 124 -3.91 15.53 -22.09
N LEU A 125 -3.51 15.78 -23.34
CA LEU A 125 -4.38 15.60 -24.51
C LEU A 125 -4.86 14.16 -24.64
N HIS A 126 -3.94 13.19 -24.47
CA HIS A 126 -4.28 11.77 -24.47
C HIS A 126 -5.30 11.43 -23.36
N ALA A 127 -5.08 11.91 -22.13
CA ALA A 127 -6.00 11.67 -21.00
C ALA A 127 -7.39 12.30 -21.25
N ARG A 128 -7.46 13.51 -21.79
CA ARG A 128 -8.73 14.18 -22.15
C ARG A 128 -9.46 13.44 -23.28
N GLY A 129 -8.75 13.02 -24.33
CA GLY A 129 -9.34 12.25 -25.42
C GLY A 129 -9.85 10.89 -24.97
N GLN A 130 -9.09 10.17 -24.14
CA GLN A 130 -9.54 8.90 -23.53
C GLN A 130 -10.78 9.08 -22.64
N LYS A 131 -10.89 10.20 -21.92
CA LYS A 131 -12.09 10.53 -21.14
C LYS A 131 -13.32 10.69 -22.05
N LEU A 132 -13.19 11.46 -23.13
CA LEU A 132 -14.28 11.67 -24.10
C LEU A 132 -14.71 10.37 -24.79
N LEU A 133 -13.75 9.49 -25.12
CA LEU A 133 -14.06 8.17 -25.70
C LEU A 133 -14.81 7.27 -24.70
N ARG A 134 -14.46 7.32 -23.40
CA ARG A 134 -15.19 6.58 -22.35
C ARG A 134 -16.60 7.11 -22.11
N GLU A 135 -16.83 8.40 -22.36
CA GLU A 135 -18.14 9.04 -22.33
C GLU A 135 -18.99 8.71 -23.58
N GLY A 136 -18.47 7.90 -24.51
CA GLY A 136 -19.19 7.45 -25.71
C GLY A 136 -19.18 8.44 -26.87
N GLN A 137 -18.30 9.45 -26.84
CA GLN A 137 -18.19 10.40 -27.94
C GLN A 137 -17.52 9.76 -29.16
N SER A 138 -17.95 10.15 -30.37
CA SER A 138 -17.29 9.74 -31.60
C SER A 138 -15.88 10.31 -31.71
N LEU A 139 -15.00 9.60 -32.41
CA LEU A 139 -13.62 10.04 -32.65
C LEU A 139 -13.56 11.43 -33.28
N GLU A 140 -14.43 11.71 -34.25
CA GLU A 140 -14.50 13.00 -34.95
C GLU A 140 -14.86 14.16 -34.02
N LEU A 141 -15.89 13.98 -33.18
CA LEU A 141 -16.31 15.00 -32.22
C LEU A 141 -15.22 15.26 -31.17
N MET A 142 -14.51 14.21 -30.75
CA MET A 142 -13.37 14.31 -29.84
C MET A 142 -12.22 15.11 -30.46
N LEU A 143 -11.86 14.84 -31.72
CA LEU A 143 -10.81 15.57 -32.44
C LEU A 143 -11.17 17.04 -32.63
N GLN A 144 -12.43 17.34 -32.98
CA GLN A 144 -12.93 18.72 -33.07
C GLN A 144 -12.86 19.46 -31.74
N ARG A 145 -13.30 18.83 -30.64
CA ARG A 145 -13.25 19.42 -29.29
C ARG A 145 -11.83 19.69 -28.80
N LEU A 146 -10.88 18.84 -29.17
CA LEU A 146 -9.48 19.01 -28.81
C LEU A 146 -8.72 19.93 -29.79
N GLY A 147 -9.29 20.21 -30.97
CA GLY A 147 -8.65 20.99 -32.02
C GLY A 147 -7.40 20.32 -32.61
N ILE A 148 -7.43 18.99 -32.77
CA ILE A 148 -6.28 18.18 -33.21
C ILE A 148 -6.61 17.43 -34.50
N THR A 149 -5.64 17.34 -35.42
CA THR A 149 -5.70 16.49 -36.61
C THR A 149 -5.64 15.00 -36.27
N PRO A 150 -6.27 14.10 -37.05
CA PRO A 150 -6.25 12.66 -36.79
C PRO A 150 -4.83 12.06 -36.83
N GLU A 151 -3.91 12.60 -37.64
CA GLU A 151 -2.50 12.19 -37.73
C GLU A 151 -1.81 12.41 -36.39
N ARG A 152 -1.92 13.64 -35.88
CA ARG A 152 -1.33 14.03 -34.60
C ARG A 152 -1.93 13.29 -33.41
N TRP A 153 -3.23 12.94 -33.46
CA TRP A 153 -3.81 12.06 -32.45
C TRP A 153 -3.20 10.66 -32.49
N ARG A 154 -2.97 10.08 -33.68
CA ARG A 154 -2.28 8.79 -33.83
C ARG A 154 -0.87 8.83 -33.25
N GLU A 155 -0.09 9.88 -33.53
CA GLU A 155 1.24 10.07 -32.95
C GLU A 155 1.19 10.14 -31.42
N ILE A 156 0.24 10.91 -30.86
CA ILE A 156 0.07 11.03 -29.41
C ILE A 156 -0.27 9.67 -28.79
N VAL A 157 -1.18 8.91 -29.40
CA VAL A 157 -1.56 7.56 -28.92
C VAL A 157 -0.38 6.60 -28.98
N GLN A 158 0.40 6.61 -30.08
CA GLN A 158 1.61 5.79 -30.21
C GLN A 158 2.68 6.16 -29.18
N ALA A 159 2.96 7.45 -29.00
CA ALA A 159 3.92 7.91 -28.01
C ALA A 159 3.49 7.56 -26.58
N CYS A 160 2.20 7.67 -26.26
CA CYS A 160 1.66 7.37 -24.94
C CYS A 160 1.45 5.86 -24.68
N SER A 161 1.47 5.00 -25.70
CA SER A 161 1.27 3.56 -25.55
C SER A 161 2.56 2.79 -25.28
N VAL A 162 3.72 3.36 -25.64
CA VAL A 162 5.02 2.73 -25.44
C VAL A 162 5.38 2.76 -23.95
N ARG A 163 5.25 1.61 -23.29
CA ARG A 163 5.59 1.41 -21.88
C ARG A 163 6.89 0.63 -21.72
N VAL A 164 7.60 0.89 -20.62
CA VAL A 164 8.73 0.05 -20.22
C VAL A 164 8.17 -1.27 -19.70
N VAL A 165 8.31 -2.33 -20.50
CA VAL A 165 8.13 -3.70 -20.05
C VAL A 165 9.54 -4.23 -19.77
N ALA A 166 9.81 -4.65 -18.53
CA ALA A 166 11.04 -5.37 -18.26
C ALA A 166 11.01 -6.66 -19.10
N MET A 167 11.95 -6.78 -20.03
CA MET A 167 12.15 -8.04 -20.72
C MET A 167 12.80 -8.98 -19.71
N ALA A 168 12.17 -10.14 -19.47
CA ALA A 168 12.83 -11.21 -18.74
C ALA A 168 14.11 -11.54 -19.52
N VAL A 169 15.27 -11.19 -18.96
CA VAL A 169 16.55 -11.69 -19.45
C VAL A 169 16.45 -13.19 -19.25
N ARG A 170 16.25 -13.95 -20.33
CA ARG A 170 16.49 -15.39 -20.28
C ARG A 170 17.95 -15.52 -19.89
N GLU A 171 18.21 -15.99 -18.67
CA GLU A 171 19.54 -16.42 -18.26
C GLU A 171 20.06 -17.33 -19.37
N ALA A 172 21.19 -16.94 -19.96
CA ALA A 172 21.82 -17.73 -21.00
C ALA A 172 22.13 -19.12 -20.41
N ASP A 173 21.73 -20.17 -21.14
CA ASP A 173 22.00 -21.55 -20.75
C ASP A 173 23.50 -21.72 -20.44
N PRO A 174 23.87 -22.23 -19.24
CA PRO A 174 25.26 -22.49 -18.89
C PRO A 174 25.72 -23.82 -19.50
N GLU A 175 25.70 -23.95 -20.82
CA GLU A 175 26.19 -25.15 -21.51
C GLU A 175 27.04 -24.79 -22.73
N LEU A 176 28.26 -24.29 -22.48
CA LEU A 176 29.41 -24.42 -23.39
C LEU A 176 30.70 -24.43 -22.56
N GLU A 177 31.05 -25.59 -21.99
CA GLU A 177 32.44 -26.01 -21.73
C GLU A 177 32.71 -27.32 -22.46
#